data_AF-A0A640XSL6-F1
#
_entry.id   AF-A0A640XSL6-F1
#
_cell.length_a   1.000
_cell.length_b   1.000
_cell.length_c   1.000
_cell.angle_alpha   90.00
_cell.angle_beta   90.00
_cell.angle_gamma   90.00
#
_symmetry.space_group_name_H-M   'P 1'
#
loop_
_entity.id
_entity.type
_entity.pdbx_description
1 polymer ?
#
loop_
_entity_poly.entity_id
_entity_poly.type
_entity_poly.pdbx_seq_one_letter_code
_entity_poly.pdbx_strand_id
1 'polypeptide(L)'
;MKGDKIPDKNHIARYCKPTQVSDGQIQATAFMLRTDEESLSVNWLEFLNCSSRGSEIIEIRKIYSKKVRVGGLHAKIAVLNVGEVRKKVLEESPDRRKLEVLHDPAPEMNDPSHSGIYNLKQDDELIAELILETVREVYSARA
;
A
#
# COMPACT_ATOMS: atom_id res chain seq x y z
N MET A 1 4.05 -16.08 6.63
CA MET A 1 5.12 -16.67 5.81
C MET A 1 5.05 -16.05 4.43
N LYS A 2 6.17 -15.99 3.71
CA LYS A 2 6.19 -15.41 2.35
C LYS A 2 5.17 -16.13 1.47
N GLY A 3 4.32 -15.37 0.80
CA GLY A 3 3.22 -15.86 -0.04
C GLY A 3 1.89 -16.05 0.68
N ASP A 4 1.81 -15.84 2.00
CA ASP A 4 0.54 -15.96 2.73
C ASP A 4 -0.44 -14.88 2.30
N LYS A 5 -1.70 -15.26 2.08
CA LYS A 5 -2.77 -14.31 1.78
C LYS A 5 -3.08 -13.47 3.01
N ILE A 6 -3.01 -12.16 2.86
CA ILE A 6 -3.44 -11.24 3.92
C ILE A 6 -4.97 -11.34 4.05
N PRO A 7 -5.50 -11.52 5.28
CA PRO A 7 -6.94 -11.59 5.54
C PRO A 7 -7.69 -10.34 5.08
N ASP A 8 -8.92 -10.49 4.59
CA ASP A 8 -9.72 -9.37 4.08
C ASP A 8 -10.05 -8.31 5.15
N LYS A 9 -10.19 -8.73 6.41
CA LYS A 9 -10.44 -7.82 7.53
C LYS A 9 -9.23 -6.95 7.91
N ASN A 10 -8.05 -7.29 7.41
CA ASN A 10 -6.79 -6.64 7.75
C ASN A 10 -6.54 -5.42 6.85
N HIS A 11 -5.52 -4.64 7.21
CA HIS A 11 -5.17 -3.40 6.57
C HIS A 11 -3.74 -3.42 6.06
N ILE A 12 -3.54 -2.66 4.98
CA ILE A 12 -2.25 -2.42 4.39
C ILE A 12 -1.98 -0.92 4.33
N ALA A 13 -0.72 -0.55 4.54
CA ALA A 13 -0.23 0.80 4.36
C ALA A 13 0.64 0.90 3.10
N ARG A 14 0.46 1.97 2.34
CA ARG A 14 1.29 2.28 1.18
C ARG A 14 1.95 3.64 1.35
N TYR A 15 3.26 3.68 1.14
CA TYR A 15 4.00 4.93 0.99
C TYR A 15 3.67 5.59 -0.36
N CYS A 16 3.17 6.82 -0.31
CA CYS A 16 2.90 7.66 -1.48
C CYS A 16 3.97 8.76 -1.55
N LYS A 17 4.75 8.76 -2.64
CA LYS A 17 5.82 9.73 -2.87
C LYS A 17 5.24 11.14 -3.00
N PRO A 18 6.00 12.21 -2.71
CA PRO A 18 5.54 13.58 -2.92
C PRO A 18 5.04 13.85 -4.35
N THR A 19 5.66 13.22 -5.36
CA THR A 19 5.24 13.33 -6.77
C THR A 19 3.92 12.64 -7.09
N GLN A 20 3.39 11.82 -6.17
CA GLN A 20 2.10 11.13 -6.26
C GLN A 20 1.04 11.81 -5.37
N VAL A 21 1.34 13.00 -4.88
CA VAL A 21 0.47 13.80 -4.01
C VAL A 21 0.36 15.20 -4.61
N SER A 22 -0.85 15.61 -4.98
CA SER A 22 -1.16 16.96 -5.48
C SER A 22 -2.14 17.62 -4.54
N ASP A 23 -1.87 18.87 -4.13
CA ASP A 23 -2.73 19.64 -3.21
C ASP A 23 -3.12 18.87 -1.93
N GLY A 24 -2.20 18.04 -1.44
CA GLY A 24 -2.39 17.20 -0.25
C GLY A 24 -3.19 15.91 -0.49
N GLN A 25 -3.70 15.69 -1.71
CA GLN A 25 -4.47 14.51 -2.11
C GLN A 25 -3.59 13.49 -2.84
N ILE A 26 -3.73 12.22 -2.49
CA ILE A 26 -3.05 11.11 -3.16
C ILE A 26 -3.65 10.93 -4.56
N GLN A 27 -2.81 10.74 -5.57
CA GLN A 27 -3.19 10.55 -6.95
C GLN A 27 -3.17 9.06 -7.33
N ALA A 28 -3.88 8.66 -8.39
CA ALA A 28 -3.94 7.27 -8.85
C ALA A 28 -2.56 6.72 -9.23
N THR A 29 -1.64 7.57 -9.68
CA THR A 29 -0.23 7.23 -9.92
C THR A 29 0.49 6.67 -8.69
N ALA A 30 -0.06 6.88 -7.48
CA ALA A 30 0.38 6.19 -6.28
C ALA A 30 0.18 4.68 -6.40
N PHE A 31 -0.85 4.18 -7.07
CA PHE A 31 -1.22 2.77 -7.15
C PHE A 31 -0.90 2.10 -8.48
N MET A 32 -0.24 2.80 -9.40
CA MET A 32 0.26 2.21 -10.65
C MET A 32 1.49 1.34 -10.38
N LEU A 33 1.50 0.15 -10.99
CA LEU A 33 2.65 -0.77 -10.99
C LEU A 33 3.72 -0.26 -11.97
N ARG A 34 4.98 -0.22 -11.54
CA ARG A 34 6.09 0.18 -12.43
C ARG A 34 6.50 -0.94 -13.38
N THR A 35 7.24 -0.55 -14.42
CA THR A 35 7.66 -1.44 -15.50
C THR A 35 8.60 -2.58 -15.04
N ASP A 36 9.27 -2.40 -13.90
CA ASP A 36 10.24 -3.31 -13.30
C ASP A 36 9.76 -3.95 -11.99
N GLU A 37 8.50 -3.71 -11.59
CA GLU A 37 7.92 -4.23 -10.35
C GLU A 37 6.94 -5.36 -10.67
N GLU A 38 7.01 -6.48 -9.94
CA GLU A 38 6.04 -7.59 -10.05
C GLU A 38 4.80 -7.37 -9.16
N SER A 39 4.92 -6.48 -8.17
CA SER A 39 3.86 -6.16 -7.22
C SER A 39 3.95 -4.73 -6.70
N LEU A 40 2.81 -4.23 -6.26
CA LEU A 40 2.72 -2.92 -5.64
C LEU A 40 3.07 -3.05 -4.15
N SER A 41 4.25 -2.53 -3.77
CA SER A 41 4.76 -2.61 -2.41
C SER A 41 3.84 -1.93 -1.38
N VAL A 42 3.50 -2.66 -0.31
CA VAL A 42 2.70 -2.21 0.82
C VAL A 42 3.21 -2.86 2.11
N ASN A 43 2.65 -2.47 3.26
CA ASN A 43 2.98 -3.04 4.56
C ASN A 43 1.72 -3.53 5.27
N TRP A 44 1.73 -4.77 5.75
CA TRP A 44 0.62 -5.32 6.54
C TRP A 44 0.63 -4.76 7.96
N LEU A 45 -0.40 -3.98 8.31
CA LEU A 45 -0.45 -3.25 9.59
C LEU A 45 -0.60 -4.18 10.79
N GLU A 46 -1.53 -5.14 10.75
CA GLU A 46 -1.76 -6.04 11.88
C GLU A 46 -0.58 -6.99 12.14
N PHE A 47 0.31 -7.18 11.15
CA PHE A 47 1.56 -7.91 11.36
C PHE A 47 2.48 -7.22 12.39
N LEU A 48 2.39 -5.89 12.50
CA LEU A 48 3.17 -5.11 13.48
C LEU A 48 2.72 -5.37 14.92
N ASN A 49 1.53 -5.98 15.11
CA ASN A 49 0.96 -6.35 16.41
C ASN A 49 0.96 -5.19 17.42
N CYS A 50 0.66 -3.99 16.94
CA CYS A 50 0.56 -2.78 17.75
C CYS A 50 -0.83 -2.66 18.39
N SER A 51 -0.93 -1.93 19.50
CA SER A 51 -2.19 -1.77 20.24
C SER A 51 -3.20 -0.81 19.57
N SER A 52 -2.77 -0.03 18.59
CA SER A 52 -3.64 0.95 17.91
C SER A 52 -3.11 1.33 16.53
N ARG A 53 -3.99 1.84 15.66
CA ARG A 53 -3.65 2.39 14.34
C ARG A 53 -2.59 3.49 14.41
N GLY A 54 -2.66 4.38 15.41
CA GLY A 54 -1.64 5.42 15.60
C GLY A 54 -0.24 4.84 15.85
N SER A 55 -0.15 3.80 16.67
CA SER A 55 1.10 3.09 16.94
C SER A 55 1.62 2.35 15.70
N GLU A 56 0.74 1.73 14.91
CA GLU A 56 1.11 1.11 13.63
C GLU A 56 1.72 2.15 12.67
N ILE A 57 1.11 3.32 12.52
CA ILE A 57 1.63 4.38 11.66
C ILE A 57 2.98 4.91 12.14
N ILE A 58 3.20 4.99 13.46
CA ILE A 58 4.52 5.35 14.02
C ILE A 58 5.58 4.32 13.61
N GLU A 59 5.28 3.03 13.71
CA GLU A 59 6.22 1.97 13.28
C GLU A 59 6.46 1.99 11.76
N ILE A 60 5.41 2.18 10.96
CA ILE A 60 5.53 2.33 9.50
C ILE A 60 6.42 3.52 9.13
N ARG A 61 6.30 4.66 9.82
CA ARG A 61 7.19 5.82 9.61
C ARG A 61 8.65 5.48 9.89
N LYS A 62 8.93 4.68 10.93
CA LYS A 62 10.30 4.20 11.24
C LYS A 62 10.82 3.25 10.17
N ILE A 63 9.97 2.45 9.56
CA ILE A 63 10.34 1.55 8.45
C ILE A 63 10.68 2.39 7.21
N TYR A 64 9.80 3.32 6.81
CA TYR A 64 10.01 4.14 5.62
C TYR A 64 11.18 5.11 5.74
N SER A 65 11.46 5.65 6.93
CA SER A 65 12.62 6.53 7.14
C SER A 65 13.97 5.84 6.90
N LYS A 66 14.03 4.50 7.04
CA LYS A 66 15.20 3.68 6.74
C LYS A 66 15.32 3.35 5.24
N LYS A 67 14.18 3.18 4.56
CA LYS A 67 14.11 2.76 3.15
C LYS A 67 14.25 3.90 2.16
N VAL A 68 13.71 5.07 2.49
CA VAL A 68 13.63 6.21 1.58
C VAL A 68 14.56 7.30 2.08
N ARG A 69 15.60 7.62 1.31
CA ARG A 69 16.41 8.81 1.55
C ARG A 69 15.50 10.03 1.47
N VAL A 70 15.22 10.60 2.64
CA VAL A 70 14.55 11.89 2.84
C VAL A 70 13.06 11.84 2.49
N GLY A 71 12.23 11.60 3.51
CA GLY A 71 10.78 11.82 3.42
C GLY A 71 10.49 13.25 2.99
N GLY A 72 10.19 13.43 1.70
CA GLY A 72 9.86 14.73 1.15
C GLY A 72 8.67 15.33 1.89
N LEU A 73 8.65 16.66 1.98
CA LEU A 73 7.76 17.48 2.82
C LEU A 73 6.25 17.22 2.64
N HIS A 74 5.85 16.38 1.68
CA HIS A 74 4.47 16.11 1.29
C HIS A 74 4.16 14.62 1.07
N ALA A 75 5.09 13.71 1.39
CA ALA A 75 4.82 12.28 1.28
C ALA A 75 3.69 11.84 2.23
N LYS A 76 2.86 10.92 1.79
CA LYS A 76 1.71 10.41 2.54
C LYS A 76 1.81 8.91 2.76
N ILE A 77 1.05 8.42 3.74
CA ILE A 77 0.79 7.00 3.95
C ILE A 77 -0.70 6.82 3.71
N ALA A 78 -1.04 6.03 2.70
CA ALA A 78 -2.41 5.60 2.43
C ALA A 78 -2.68 4.31 3.21
N VAL A 79 -3.81 4.22 3.89
CA VAL A 79 -4.26 2.98 4.54
C VAL A 79 -5.50 2.46 3.84
N LEU A 80 -5.47 1.18 3.50
CA LEU A 80 -6.52 0.50 2.76
C LEU A 80 -6.92 -0.78 3.50
N ASN A 81 -8.19 -1.15 3.42
CA ASN A 81 -8.65 -2.46 3.86
C ASN A 81 -8.49 -3.48 2.70
N VAL A 82 -7.95 -4.66 3.01
CA VAL A 82 -7.61 -5.67 1.97
C VAL A 82 -8.85 -6.20 1.26
N GLY A 83 -9.91 -6.50 1.99
CA GLY A 83 -11.16 -7.01 1.43
C GLY A 83 -11.86 -5.98 0.54
N GLU A 84 -11.90 -4.72 0.98
CA GLU A 84 -12.48 -3.61 0.22
C GLU A 84 -11.75 -3.39 -1.11
N VAL A 85 -10.42 -3.35 -1.11
CA VAL A 85 -9.60 -3.23 -2.33
C VAL A 85 -9.90 -4.36 -3.30
N ARG A 86 -9.84 -5.62 -2.82
CA ARG A 86 -10.09 -6.80 -3.64
C ARG A 86 -11.49 -6.77 -4.24
N LYS A 87 -12.50 -6.45 -3.42
CA LYS A 87 -13.90 -6.41 -3.84
C LYS A 87 -14.14 -5.32 -4.87
N LYS A 88 -13.70 -4.09 -4.59
CA LYS A 88 -13.86 -2.92 -5.48
C LYS A 88 -13.30 -3.21 -6.87
N VAL A 89 -12.06 -3.70 -6.92
CA VAL A 89 -11.43 -4.03 -8.20
C VAL A 89 -12.11 -5.20 -8.90
N LEU A 90 -12.48 -6.26 -8.17
CA LEU A 90 -13.18 -7.42 -8.75
C LEU A 90 -14.55 -7.06 -9.36
N GLU A 91 -15.29 -6.16 -8.72
CA GLU A 91 -16.66 -5.81 -9.10
C GLU A 91 -16.70 -4.74 -10.20
N GLU A 92 -15.76 -3.78 -10.19
CA GLU A 92 -15.84 -2.58 -11.02
C GLU A 92 -14.83 -2.54 -12.18
N SER A 93 -13.82 -3.43 -12.18
CA SER A 93 -12.93 -3.55 -13.35
C SER A 93 -13.58 -4.34 -14.50
N PRO A 94 -13.37 -3.94 -15.77
CA PRO A 94 -13.92 -4.64 -16.94
C PRO A 94 -13.54 -6.11 -17.04
N ASP A 95 -12.31 -6.46 -16.63
CA ASP A 95 -11.80 -7.84 -16.65
C ASP A 95 -12.03 -8.60 -15.33
N ARG A 96 -12.79 -8.02 -14.39
CA ARG A 96 -13.07 -8.58 -13.07
C ARG A 96 -11.79 -9.04 -12.37
N ARG A 97 -10.79 -8.15 -12.36
CA ARG A 97 -9.44 -8.47 -11.90
C ARG A 97 -9.46 -9.00 -10.47
N LYS A 98 -8.84 -10.17 -10.30
CA LYS A 98 -8.61 -10.80 -8.99
C LYS A 98 -7.24 -10.40 -8.45
N LEU A 99 -7.21 -9.33 -7.67
CA LEU A 99 -5.99 -8.92 -6.96
C LEU A 99 -5.61 -9.94 -5.89
N GLU A 100 -4.31 -10.19 -5.76
CA GLU A 100 -3.77 -10.94 -4.62
C GLU A 100 -3.00 -9.98 -3.72
N VAL A 101 -3.21 -10.10 -2.41
CA VAL A 101 -2.51 -9.25 -1.42
C VAL A 101 -1.79 -10.21 -0.49
N LEU A 102 -0.47 -10.31 -0.66
CA LEU A 102 0.34 -11.37 -0.08
C LEU A 102 1.38 -10.77 0.86
N HIS A 103 1.62 -11.47 1.97
CA HIS A 103 2.76 -11.19 2.83
C HIS A 103 4.04 -11.57 2.08
N ASP A 104 4.93 -10.61 1.88
CA ASP A 104 6.20 -10.81 1.16
C ASP A 104 7.31 -10.07 1.92
N PRO A 105 7.72 -10.58 3.08
CA PRO A 105 8.65 -9.87 3.95
C PRO A 105 9.97 -9.59 3.22
N ALA A 106 10.55 -8.42 3.49
CA ALA A 106 11.80 -7.94 2.89
C ALA A 106 12.91 -7.90 3.97
N PRO A 107 13.50 -9.05 4.31
CA PRO A 107 14.49 -9.16 5.39
C PRO A 107 15.75 -8.32 5.13
N GLU A 108 16.16 -8.20 3.87
CA GLU A 108 17.29 -7.36 3.44
C GLU A 108 17.07 -5.88 3.72
N MET A 109 15.81 -5.43 3.82
CA MET A 109 15.45 -4.07 4.21
C MET A 109 15.02 -3.94 5.68
N ASN A 110 15.16 -5.02 6.47
CA ASN A 110 14.69 -5.11 7.85
C ASN A 110 13.21 -4.67 8.00
N ASP A 111 12.37 -5.09 7.05
CA ASP A 111 10.94 -4.81 7.02
C ASP A 111 10.14 -6.11 6.96
N PRO A 112 9.80 -6.68 8.13
CA PRO A 112 9.08 -7.94 8.19
C PRO A 112 7.58 -7.77 7.88
N SER A 113 7.02 -6.55 7.86
CA SER A 113 5.63 -6.30 7.48
C SER A 113 5.45 -6.07 5.98
N HIS A 114 6.55 -5.98 5.22
CA HIS A 114 6.49 -5.81 3.76
C HIS A 114 5.59 -6.87 3.12
N SER A 115 4.82 -6.42 2.13
CA SER A 115 3.77 -7.16 1.45
C SER A 115 3.58 -6.57 0.06
N GLY A 116 2.89 -7.29 -0.82
CA GLY A 116 2.65 -6.85 -2.19
C GLY A 116 1.19 -7.02 -2.60
N ILE A 117 0.70 -6.09 -3.42
CA ILE A 117 -0.51 -6.30 -4.22
C ILE A 117 -0.07 -6.79 -5.60
N TYR A 118 -0.49 -7.99 -5.96
CA TYR A 118 -0.15 -8.71 -7.19
C TYR A 118 -1.34 -8.76 -8.16
N ASN A 119 -1.08 -9.29 -9.36
CA ASN A 119 -2.01 -9.35 -10.49
C ASN A 119 -2.42 -7.95 -10.98
N LEU A 120 -1.54 -6.97 -10.84
CA LEU A 120 -1.66 -5.68 -11.49
C LEU A 120 -1.01 -5.74 -12.88
N LYS A 121 -1.51 -4.94 -13.81
CA LYS A 121 -0.85 -4.72 -15.10
C LYS A 121 -0.15 -3.36 -15.06
N GLN A 122 0.90 -3.23 -15.85
CA GLN A 122 1.54 -1.93 -16.08
C GLN A 122 0.55 -1.00 -16.80
N ASP A 123 0.66 0.29 -16.52
CA ASP A 123 -0.18 1.35 -17.12
C ASP A 123 -1.70 1.14 -17.00
N ASP A 124 -2.14 0.38 -15.99
CA ASP A 124 -3.56 0.10 -15.72
C ASP A 124 -4.16 1.19 -14.82
N GLU A 125 -4.32 2.39 -15.39
CA GLU A 125 -4.79 3.60 -14.68
C GLU A 125 -6.15 3.38 -14.01
N LEU A 126 -7.09 2.71 -14.69
CA LEU A 126 -8.41 2.39 -14.13
C LEU A 126 -8.30 1.55 -12.85
N ILE A 127 -7.46 0.52 -12.84
CA ILE A 127 -7.26 -0.29 -11.62
C ILE A 127 -6.64 0.55 -10.51
N ALA A 128 -5.71 1.45 -10.84
CA ALA A 128 -5.08 2.33 -9.89
C ALA A 128 -6.08 3.33 -9.26
N GLU A 129 -7.01 3.88 -10.06
CA GLU A 129 -8.12 4.71 -9.60
C GLU A 129 -9.07 3.94 -8.68
N LEU A 130 -9.48 2.73 -9.08
CA LEU A 130 -10.34 1.88 -8.24
C LEU A 130 -9.69 1.55 -6.89
N ILE A 131 -8.37 1.35 -6.83
CA ILE A 131 -7.65 1.17 -5.56
C ILE A 131 -7.64 2.48 -4.76
N LEU A 132 -7.37 3.63 -5.40
CA LEU A 132 -7.37 4.94 -4.74
C LEU A 132 -8.72 5.24 -4.06
N GLU A 133 -9.84 4.89 -4.68
CA GLU A 133 -11.18 5.08 -4.11
C GLU A 133 -11.42 4.30 -2.80
N THR A 134 -10.61 3.28 -2.51
CA THR A 134 -10.70 2.48 -1.27
C THR A 134 -9.77 2.96 -0.15
N VAL A 135 -9.06 4.08 -0.36
CA VAL A 135 -8.24 4.67 0.70
C VAL A 135 -9.14 5.16 1.83
N ARG A 136 -8.97 4.56 3.02
CA ARG A 136 -9.79 4.85 4.20
C ARG A 136 -9.19 5.95 5.06
N GLU A 137 -7.87 5.96 5.18
CA GLU A 137 -7.16 6.90 6.04
C GLU A 137 -5.88 7.37 5.36
N VAL A 138 -5.52 8.63 5.61
CA VAL A 138 -4.33 9.25 5.05
C VAL A 138 -3.54 9.91 6.16
N TYR A 139 -2.26 9.55 6.26
CA TYR A 139 -1.34 10.10 7.24
C TYR A 139 -0.18 10.81 6.56
N SER A 140 0.43 11.78 7.25
CA SER A 140 1.75 12.27 6.86
C SER A 140 2.77 11.14 6.99
N ALA A 141 3.63 10.96 5.98
CA ALA A 141 4.74 10.01 6.08
C ALA A 141 5.90 10.53 6.92
N ARG A 142 5.94 11.85 7.19
CA ARG A 142 6.82 12.44 8.19
C ARG A 142 6.15 12.40 9.57
N ALA A 143 6.94 12.04 10.59
CA ALA A 143 6.53 12.10 11.98
C ALA A 143 6.32 13.54 12.45
#